data_AF-A0A257LIS8-F1
#
_entry.id   AF-A0A257LIS8-F1
#
_cell.length_a   1.000
_cell.length_b   1.000
_cell.length_c   1.000
_cell.angle_alpha   90.00
_cell.angle_beta   90.00
_cell.angle_gamma   90.00
#
_symmetry.space_group_name_H-M   'P 1'
#
loop_
_entity.id
_entity.type
_entity.pdbx_description
1 polymer ?
#
loop_
_entity_poly.entity_id
_entity_poly.type
_entity_poly.pdbx_seq_one_letter_code
_entity_poly.pdbx_strand_id
1 'polypeptide(L)'
;SLVRGTGGRLDGAGGYIRAGFVNADGDITRGVALNVRANGRTGAGQWVANLDGTYMDSHRGRIFATQAYTETVGQWNSRDLFVRWKHQASFTYTEGPWSGTVSQGYTAGYMDERPSGVVPAGFNPRVRSYTTYDLSASYTGIKNLTLTGGIKNLFDTDPPFTAHNLDFAAGAGWDPRVADPRGRAFTFRVNYKFF
;
A
#
# COMPACT_ATOMS: atom_id res chain seq x y z
N SER A 1 0.35 -8.96 -31.96
CA SER A 1 -0.46 -8.89 -33.19
C SER A 1 -0.85 -10.31 -33.60
N LEU A 2 -1.98 -10.46 -34.30
CA LEU A 2 -2.54 -11.74 -34.72
C LEU A 2 -2.19 -12.00 -36.19
N VAL A 3 -1.54 -13.12 -36.48
CA VAL A 3 -1.20 -13.53 -37.85
C VAL A 3 -1.86 -14.89 -38.12
N ARG A 4 -2.72 -14.94 -39.15
CA ARG A 4 -3.43 -16.15 -39.58
C ARG A 4 -2.56 -16.92 -40.58
N GLY A 5 -2.56 -18.25 -40.51
CA GLY A 5 -1.82 -19.12 -41.43
C GLY A 5 -2.43 -19.14 -42.83
N THR A 6 -1.84 -19.90 -43.75
CA THR A 6 -2.13 -19.96 -45.20
C THR A 6 -3.59 -20.31 -45.58
N GLY A 7 -4.42 -20.71 -44.61
CA GLY A 7 -5.86 -20.96 -44.78
C GLY A 7 -6.78 -20.02 -43.98
N GLY A 8 -6.29 -18.90 -43.45
CA GLY A 8 -7.10 -17.90 -42.74
C GLY A 8 -7.60 -18.31 -41.33
N ARG A 9 -7.33 -19.55 -40.90
CA ARG A 9 -7.60 -20.02 -39.52
C ARG A 9 -6.37 -19.85 -38.62
N LEU A 10 -6.61 -19.73 -37.31
CA LEU A 10 -5.57 -19.46 -36.31
C LEU A 10 -4.78 -20.70 -35.89
N ASP A 11 -5.30 -21.89 -36.21
CA ASP A 11 -4.79 -23.21 -35.89
C ASP A 11 -4.07 -23.91 -37.07
N GLY A 12 -4.03 -23.28 -38.24
CA GLY A 12 -3.32 -23.80 -39.41
C GLY A 12 -1.80 -23.68 -39.28
N ALA A 13 -1.04 -24.56 -39.95
CA ALA A 13 0.42 -24.51 -39.97
C ALA A 13 0.92 -23.11 -40.39
N GLY A 14 1.64 -22.43 -39.49
CA GLY A 14 2.09 -21.04 -39.65
C GLY A 14 1.25 -19.98 -38.93
N GLY A 15 0.13 -20.35 -38.30
CA GLY A 15 -0.60 -19.49 -37.36
C GLY A 15 0.07 -19.50 -35.99
N TYR A 16 0.37 -18.33 -35.44
CA TYR A 16 0.89 -18.19 -34.08
C TYR A 16 0.31 -16.96 -33.39
N ILE A 17 0.02 -17.10 -32.10
CA ILE A 17 -0.32 -15.98 -31.23
C ILE A 17 0.98 -15.50 -30.59
N ARG A 18 1.51 -14.36 -31.05
CA ARG A 18 2.48 -13.61 -30.25
C ARG A 18 1.73 -12.84 -29.16
N ALA A 19 1.47 -13.52 -28.05
CA ALA A 19 1.36 -12.85 -26.76
C ALA A 19 2.79 -12.47 -26.35
N GLY A 20 3.30 -11.40 -26.95
CA GLY A 20 4.56 -10.83 -26.52
C GLY A 20 4.35 -10.26 -25.14
N PHE A 21 4.91 -10.88 -24.11
CA PHE A 21 5.36 -10.12 -22.96
C PHE A 21 6.36 -9.10 -23.50
N VAL A 22 5.88 -7.90 -23.77
CA VAL A 22 6.74 -6.78 -24.13
C VAL A 22 7.43 -6.39 -22.83
N ASN A 23 8.67 -6.84 -22.67
CA ASN A 23 9.57 -6.28 -21.69
C ASN A 23 9.62 -4.77 -21.98
N ALA A 24 9.19 -3.95 -21.03
CA ALA A 24 9.29 -2.50 -21.15
C ALA A 24 10.76 -2.18 -21.46
N ASP A 25 11.00 -1.40 -22.51
CA ASP A 25 12.34 -1.06 -22.99
C ASP A 25 13.14 -0.22 -21.98
N GLY A 26 12.47 0.29 -20.92
CA GLY A 26 13.11 0.76 -19.70
C GLY A 26 12.12 1.42 -18.73
N ASP A 27 12.38 1.26 -17.45
CA ASP A 27 11.73 1.97 -16.35
C ASP A 27 12.76 2.88 -15.66
N ILE A 28 12.38 4.13 -15.37
CA ILE A 28 13.20 5.11 -14.65
C ILE A 28 12.49 5.47 -13.37
N THR A 29 13.09 5.11 -12.23
CA THR A 29 12.53 5.35 -10.90
C THR A 29 13.44 6.29 -10.10
N ARG A 30 12.85 7.28 -9.44
CA ARG A 30 13.52 8.24 -8.57
C ARG A 30 12.68 8.47 -7.32
N GLY A 31 13.31 8.24 -6.18
CA GLY A 31 12.69 8.44 -4.88
C GLY A 31 13.74 8.48 -3.78
N VAL A 32 13.28 8.78 -2.57
CA VAL A 32 14.08 8.82 -1.36
C VAL A 32 13.39 7.94 -0.32
N ALA A 33 14.15 7.04 0.29
CA ALA A 33 13.71 6.29 1.46
C ALA A 33 14.31 6.95 2.72
N LEU A 34 13.50 7.07 3.75
CA LEU A 34 13.84 7.64 5.04
C LEU A 34 13.54 6.60 6.13
N ASN A 35 14.55 6.30 6.94
CA ASN A 35 14.37 5.60 8.22
C ASN A 35 14.86 6.53 9.34
N VAL A 36 14.00 6.79 10.31
CA VAL A 36 14.34 7.57 11.51
C VAL A 36 13.98 6.76 12.73
N ARG A 37 14.91 6.65 13.65
CA ARG A 37 14.69 6.11 14.99
C ARG A 37 15.19 7.10 16.02
N ALA A 38 14.35 7.38 17.01
CA ALA A 38 14.70 8.18 18.17
C ALA A 38 14.28 7.43 19.44
N ASN A 39 15.00 7.65 20.51
CA ASN A 39 14.66 7.08 21.81
C ASN A 39 15.15 7.99 22.92
N GLY A 40 14.53 7.86 24.09
CA GLY A 40 14.87 8.68 25.23
C GLY A 40 14.21 8.18 26.51
N ARG A 41 14.37 8.99 27.55
CA ARG A 41 13.73 8.77 28.85
C ARG A 41 12.91 10.01 29.20
N THR A 42 11.73 9.78 29.74
CA THR A 42 10.86 10.83 30.26
C THR A 42 10.20 10.28 31.52
N GLY A 43 10.33 10.97 32.65
CA GLY A 43 9.89 10.44 33.94
C GLY A 43 10.60 9.13 34.29
N ALA A 44 9.85 8.14 34.80
CA ALA A 44 10.38 6.81 35.10
C ALA A 44 10.47 5.89 33.88
N GLY A 45 9.87 6.27 32.74
CA GLY A 45 9.80 5.45 31.55
C GLY A 45 10.86 5.74 30.49
N GLN A 46 10.88 4.86 29.50
CA GLN A 46 11.66 4.99 28.27
C GLN A 46 10.71 5.04 27.08
N TRP A 47 11.08 5.80 26.05
CA TRP A 47 10.33 5.84 24.81
C TRP A 47 11.21 5.53 23.60
N VAL A 48 10.57 4.99 22.58
CA VAL A 48 11.15 4.75 21.26
C VAL A 48 10.15 5.23 20.22
N ALA A 49 10.60 6.08 19.29
CA ALA A 49 9.86 6.50 18.12
C ALA A 49 10.56 5.95 16.87
N ASN A 50 9.79 5.44 15.91
CA ASN A 50 10.27 4.99 14.61
C ASN A 50 9.44 5.64 13.50
N LEU A 51 10.07 5.94 12.38
CA LEU A 51 9.44 6.37 11.14
C LEU A 51 10.16 5.74 9.97
N ASP A 52 9.42 4.97 9.18
CA ASP A 52 9.85 4.36 7.92
C ASP A 52 9.01 4.96 6.81
N GLY A 53 9.60 5.84 6.00
CA GLY A 53 8.91 6.58 4.95
C GLY A 53 9.58 6.44 3.60
N THR A 54 8.78 6.43 2.53
CA THR A 54 9.27 6.45 1.15
C THR A 54 8.59 7.59 0.40
N TYR A 55 9.39 8.47 -0.17
CA TYR A 55 8.98 9.49 -1.11
C TYR A 55 9.32 9.06 -2.52
N MET A 56 8.34 9.08 -3.42
CA MET A 56 8.57 8.85 -4.84
C MET A 56 8.43 10.18 -5.57
N ASP A 57 9.50 10.59 -6.25
CA ASP A 57 9.52 11.80 -7.06
C ASP A 57 8.98 11.49 -8.46
N SER A 58 9.52 10.43 -9.08
CA SER A 58 9.25 10.07 -10.47
C SER A 58 9.35 8.56 -10.68
N HIS A 59 8.42 8.01 -11.46
CA HIS A 59 8.46 6.67 -12.00
C HIS A 59 7.95 6.76 -13.43
N ARG A 60 8.81 6.46 -14.40
CA ARG A 60 8.48 6.58 -15.81
C ARG A 60 8.78 5.30 -16.57
N GLY A 61 7.78 4.79 -17.26
CA GLY A 61 7.92 3.64 -18.15
C GLY A 61 7.63 4.01 -19.60
N ARG A 62 8.14 3.19 -20.53
CA ARG A 62 7.74 3.17 -21.95
C ARG A 62 7.60 1.73 -22.42
N ILE A 63 6.61 1.45 -23.27
CA ILE A 63 6.38 0.08 -23.77
C ILE A 63 7.26 -0.18 -25.00
N PHE A 64 7.41 0.81 -25.89
CA PHE A 64 8.28 0.72 -27.06
C PHE A 64 9.37 1.79 -27.01
N ALA A 65 10.56 1.47 -27.53
CA ALA A 65 11.69 2.40 -27.60
C ALA A 65 11.37 3.73 -28.31
N THR A 66 10.39 3.70 -29.22
CA THR A 66 9.91 4.84 -30.00
C THR A 66 8.90 5.72 -29.25
N GLN A 67 8.42 5.30 -28.08
CA GLN A 67 7.48 6.06 -27.27
C GLN A 67 8.19 6.96 -26.25
N ALA A 68 7.54 8.08 -25.92
CA ALA A 68 7.96 8.92 -24.81
C ALA A 68 7.73 8.20 -23.47
N TYR A 69 8.57 8.53 -22.49
CA TYR A 69 8.41 8.11 -21.10
C TYR A 69 7.19 8.78 -20.47
N THR A 70 6.33 8.01 -19.81
CA THR A 70 5.13 8.51 -19.13
C THR A 70 5.29 8.42 -17.62
N GLU A 71 5.04 9.54 -16.92
CA GLU A 71 5.05 9.61 -15.45
C GLU A 71 3.86 8.88 -14.84
N THR A 72 4.11 8.01 -13.87
CA THR A 72 3.08 7.21 -13.19
C THR A 72 2.94 7.52 -11.70
N VAL A 73 3.83 8.34 -11.11
CA VAL A 73 3.75 8.66 -9.67
C VAL A 73 2.54 9.52 -9.35
N GLY A 74 1.78 9.08 -8.36
CA GLY A 74 0.55 9.72 -7.91
C GLY A 74 -0.59 9.58 -8.92
N GLN A 75 -0.47 8.69 -9.89
CA GLN A 75 -1.49 8.39 -10.88
C GLN A 75 -1.79 6.90 -10.87
N TRP A 76 -3.06 6.56 -11.05
CA TRP A 76 -3.47 5.18 -11.19
C TRP A 76 -2.82 4.57 -12.44
N ASN A 77 -2.36 3.34 -12.29
CA ASN A 77 -1.88 2.51 -13.38
C ASN A 77 -2.25 1.05 -13.10
N SER A 78 -2.62 0.35 -14.17
CA SER A 78 -3.15 -1.01 -14.14
C SER A 78 -2.12 -2.06 -13.72
N ARG A 79 -0.81 -1.76 -13.84
CA ARG A 79 0.27 -2.64 -13.39
C ARG A 79 0.71 -2.30 -11.96
N ASP A 80 1.12 -1.05 -11.77
CA ASP A 80 1.74 -0.60 -10.53
C ASP A 80 1.12 0.71 -10.05
N LEU A 81 1.02 0.91 -8.74
CA LEU A 81 0.55 2.17 -8.16
C LEU A 81 1.64 2.75 -7.26
N PHE A 82 2.31 3.78 -7.76
CA PHE A 82 3.34 4.50 -7.01
C PHE A 82 2.74 5.76 -6.39
N VAL A 83 2.46 5.73 -5.09
CA VAL A 83 2.03 6.94 -4.38
C VAL A 83 3.22 7.85 -4.08
N ARG A 84 2.99 9.16 -3.97
CA ARG A 84 4.05 10.14 -3.71
C ARG A 84 4.70 9.98 -2.34
N TRP A 85 3.93 9.58 -1.34
CA TRP A 85 4.43 9.39 0.02
C TRP A 85 3.70 8.22 0.68
N LYS A 86 4.46 7.34 1.32
CA LYS A 86 3.93 6.28 2.18
C LYS A 86 4.84 6.12 3.38
N HIS A 87 4.28 5.96 4.57
CA HIS A 87 5.10 5.68 5.75
C HIS A 87 4.38 4.83 6.79
N GLN A 88 5.18 4.21 7.66
CA GLN A 88 4.77 3.71 8.96
C GLN A 88 5.52 4.48 10.05
N ALA A 89 4.79 4.99 11.03
CA ALA A 89 5.34 5.59 12.22
C ALA A 89 4.89 4.80 13.46
N SER A 90 5.72 4.75 14.49
CA SER A 90 5.34 4.20 15.78
C SER A 90 5.96 4.97 16.93
N PHE A 91 5.25 5.00 18.05
CA PHE A 91 5.72 5.51 19.31
C PHE A 91 5.40 4.49 20.40
N THR A 92 6.43 4.00 21.07
CA THR A 92 6.33 3.08 22.19
C THR A 92 6.82 3.78 23.45
N TYR A 93 6.06 3.68 24.52
CA TYR A 93 6.45 4.11 25.86
C TYR A 93 6.38 2.92 26.81
N THR A 94 7.45 2.71 27.57
CA THR A 94 7.59 1.60 28.52
C THR A 94 7.94 2.15 29.89
N GLU A 95 7.14 1.80 30.89
CA GLU A 95 7.35 2.19 32.29
C GLU A 95 7.03 1.01 33.21
N GLY A 96 8.03 0.57 33.98
CA GLY A 96 7.91 -0.61 34.82
C GLY A 96 7.48 -1.85 34.00
N PRO A 97 6.42 -2.57 34.41
CA PRO A 97 5.92 -3.76 33.70
C PRO A 97 5.01 -3.43 32.51
N TRP A 98 4.72 -2.16 32.25
CA TRP A 98 3.80 -1.74 31.19
C TRP A 98 4.54 -1.22 29.97
N SER A 99 4.02 -1.55 28.79
CA SER A 99 4.46 -0.96 27.53
C SER A 99 3.24 -0.63 26.67
N GLY A 100 3.11 0.61 26.23
CA GLY A 100 2.08 1.06 25.29
C GLY A 100 2.72 1.42 23.94
N THR A 101 2.07 1.08 22.83
CA THR A 101 2.49 1.48 21.49
C THR A 101 1.33 2.06 20.72
N VAL A 102 1.54 3.23 20.11
CA VAL A 102 0.68 3.72 19.03
C VAL A 102 1.46 3.64 17.73
N SER A 103 0.81 3.19 16.67
CA SER A 103 1.38 3.18 15.33
C SER A 103 0.46 3.91 14.37
N GLN A 104 1.01 4.68 13.45
CA GLN A 104 0.28 5.31 12.36
C GLN A 104 0.77 4.73 11.04
N GLY A 105 -0.16 4.29 10.21
CA GLY A 105 0.11 4.03 8.80
C GLY A 105 -0.46 5.13 7.93
N TYR A 106 0.28 5.56 6.92
CA TYR A 106 -0.18 6.57 5.98
C TYR A 106 0.22 6.23 4.56
N THR A 107 -0.73 6.34 3.66
CA THR A 107 -0.54 6.25 2.20
C THR A 107 -1.15 7.49 1.55
N ALA A 108 -0.36 8.25 0.79
CA ALA A 108 -0.84 9.44 0.10
C ALA A 108 -1.92 9.10 -0.94
N GLY A 109 -2.85 10.03 -1.13
CA GLY A 109 -3.84 9.93 -2.20
C GLY A 109 -3.20 10.04 -3.58
N TYR A 110 -3.93 9.60 -4.60
CA TYR A 110 -3.48 9.55 -5.99
C TYR A 110 -4.63 9.91 -6.93
N MET A 111 -4.32 10.12 -8.20
CA MET A 111 -5.32 10.37 -9.25
C MET A 111 -5.86 9.03 -9.74
N ASP A 112 -7.18 8.90 -9.75
CA ASP A 112 -7.90 7.70 -10.16
C ASP A 112 -7.82 7.45 -11.68
N GLU A 113 -8.18 6.25 -12.12
CA GLU A 113 -8.40 5.95 -13.53
C GLU A 113 -9.46 6.91 -14.08
N ARG A 114 -9.18 7.53 -15.22
CA ARG A 114 -10.21 8.29 -15.93
C ARG A 114 -11.17 7.31 -16.59
N PRO A 115 -12.48 7.37 -16.31
CA PRO A 115 -13.45 6.50 -16.96
C PRO A 115 -13.34 6.60 -18.48
N SER A 116 -13.28 5.45 -19.15
CA SER A 116 -13.33 5.40 -20.61
C SER A 116 -14.78 5.63 -21.07
N GLY A 117 -15.14 6.86 -21.40
CA GLY A 117 -16.49 7.22 -21.88
C GLY A 117 -17.09 8.43 -21.17
N VAL A 118 -18.38 8.36 -20.81
CA VAL A 118 -19.07 9.45 -20.11
C VAL A 118 -18.61 9.49 -18.66
N VAL A 119 -17.97 10.60 -18.27
CA VAL A 119 -17.63 10.87 -16.87
C VAL A 119 -18.92 11.25 -16.13
N PRO A 120 -19.35 10.49 -15.11
CA PRO A 120 -20.55 10.81 -14.35
C PRO A 120 -20.45 12.19 -13.69
N ALA A 121 -21.59 12.88 -13.59
CA ALA A 121 -21.65 14.14 -12.85
C ALA A 121 -21.24 13.88 -11.38
N GLY A 122 -20.25 14.64 -10.88
CA GLY A 122 -19.71 14.46 -9.54
C GLY A 122 -18.53 13.49 -9.42
N PHE A 123 -17.99 12.96 -10.52
CA PHE A 123 -16.75 12.18 -10.50
C PHE A 123 -15.60 13.00 -9.91
N ASN A 124 -15.01 12.49 -8.83
CA ASN A 124 -13.79 13.04 -8.26
C ASN A 124 -12.61 12.21 -8.75
N PRO A 125 -11.71 12.76 -9.58
CA PRO A 125 -10.56 12.04 -10.09
C PRO A 125 -9.48 11.81 -9.03
N ARG A 126 -9.70 12.20 -7.77
CA ARG A 126 -8.72 12.09 -6.69
C ARG A 126 -9.18 11.09 -5.63
N VAL A 127 -8.46 9.98 -5.54
CA VAL A 127 -8.56 9.04 -4.43
C VAL A 127 -7.91 9.68 -3.19
N ARG A 128 -8.62 9.64 -2.07
CA ARG A 128 -8.14 10.24 -0.81
C ARG A 128 -6.95 9.47 -0.24
N SER A 129 -6.13 10.13 0.57
CA SER A 129 -5.11 9.45 1.37
C SER A 129 -5.76 8.49 2.37
N TYR A 130 -5.06 7.42 2.68
CA TYR A 130 -5.48 6.44 3.68
C TYR A 130 -4.57 6.53 4.90
N THR A 131 -5.16 6.74 6.08
CA THR A 131 -4.44 6.84 7.35
C THR A 131 -5.10 5.91 8.36
N THR A 132 -4.33 5.05 9.00
CA THR A 132 -4.81 4.20 10.09
C THR A 132 -3.98 4.41 11.33
N TYR A 133 -4.58 4.15 12.49
CA TYR A 133 -3.90 4.15 13.76
C TYR A 133 -4.14 2.83 14.46
N ASP A 134 -3.07 2.21 14.94
CA ASP A 134 -3.12 1.00 15.74
C ASP A 134 -2.65 1.33 17.16
N LEU A 135 -3.28 0.72 18.15
CA LEU A 135 -2.94 0.87 19.56
C LEU A 135 -2.69 -0.51 20.17
N SER A 136 -1.63 -0.66 20.96
CA SER A 136 -1.39 -1.87 21.74
C SER A 136 -0.84 -1.56 23.12
N ALA A 137 -1.13 -2.44 24.07
CA ALA A 137 -0.61 -2.41 25.42
C ALA A 137 -0.16 -3.80 25.84
N SER A 138 1.00 -3.88 26.46
CA SER A 138 1.61 -5.10 26.97
C SER A 138 1.90 -4.99 28.47
N TYR A 139 1.76 -6.10 29.18
CA TYR A 139 2.05 -6.22 30.61
C TYR A 139 2.95 -7.42 30.88
N THR A 140 4.03 -7.20 31.61
CA THR A 140 5.04 -8.21 31.99
C THR A 140 5.24 -8.32 33.50
N GLY A 141 4.29 -7.84 34.31
CA GLY A 141 4.43 -7.85 35.78
C GLY A 141 4.27 -9.23 36.42
N ILE A 142 3.91 -10.26 35.65
CA ILE A 142 3.83 -11.64 36.10
C ILE A 142 5.07 -12.38 35.56
N LYS A 143 5.81 -13.04 36.45
CA LYS A 143 7.02 -13.79 36.08
C LYS A 143 6.69 -14.75 34.93
N ASN A 144 7.52 -14.74 33.90
CA ASN A 144 7.44 -15.58 32.70
C ASN A 144 6.21 -15.34 31.80
N LEU A 145 5.31 -14.43 32.14
CA LEU A 145 4.07 -14.18 31.39
C LEU A 145 4.08 -12.77 30.78
N THR A 146 3.78 -12.68 29.50
CA THR A 146 3.50 -11.42 28.80
C THR A 146 2.09 -11.47 28.24
N LEU A 147 1.27 -10.50 28.65
CA LEU A 147 -0.06 -10.28 28.11
C LEU A 147 0.00 -9.09 27.16
N THR A 148 -0.69 -9.14 26.03
CA THR A 148 -0.77 -8.02 25.10
C THR A 148 -2.16 -7.92 24.51
N GLY A 149 -2.78 -6.75 24.66
CA GLY A 149 -4.01 -6.39 23.97
C GLY A 149 -3.73 -5.32 22.91
N GLY A 150 -4.53 -5.27 21.86
CA GLY A 150 -4.41 -4.22 20.86
C GLY A 150 -5.67 -4.04 20.01
N ILE A 151 -5.76 -2.86 19.42
CA ILE A 151 -6.82 -2.43 18.51
C ILE A 151 -6.13 -2.01 17.21
N LYS A 152 -6.43 -2.71 16.12
CA LYS A 152 -6.06 -2.30 14.77
C LYS A 152 -7.13 -1.38 14.21
N ASN A 153 -6.71 -0.37 13.46
CA ASN A 153 -7.59 0.64 12.89
C ASN A 153 -8.53 1.24 13.96
N LEU A 154 -7.93 1.83 14.99
CA LEU A 154 -8.58 2.39 16.19
C LEU A 154 -9.80 3.26 15.85
N PHE A 155 -9.71 4.04 14.78
CA PHE A 155 -10.76 4.96 14.33
C PHE A 155 -11.68 4.41 13.23
N ASP A 156 -11.63 3.10 12.93
CA ASP A 156 -12.48 2.48 11.90
C ASP A 156 -12.41 3.16 10.54
N THR A 157 -11.21 3.57 10.13
CA THR A 157 -11.04 4.28 8.86
C THR A 157 -11.27 3.32 7.70
N ASP A 158 -12.32 3.59 6.94
CA ASP A 158 -12.65 2.85 5.72
C ASP A 158 -11.60 3.11 4.61
N PRO A 159 -11.35 2.12 3.74
CA PRO A 159 -10.58 2.32 2.53
C PRO A 159 -11.09 3.50 1.69
N PRO A 160 -10.20 4.33 1.10
CA PRO A 160 -10.63 5.42 0.25
C PRO A 160 -11.28 4.88 -1.02
N PHE A 161 -12.39 5.49 -1.41
CA PHE A 161 -13.10 5.07 -2.61
C PHE A 161 -12.26 5.29 -3.87
N THR A 162 -12.34 4.33 -4.79
CA THR A 162 -11.80 4.46 -6.14
C THR A 162 -12.77 3.91 -7.17
N ALA A 163 -12.88 4.59 -8.30
CA ALA A 163 -13.81 4.28 -9.39
C ALA A 163 -13.22 3.31 -10.42
N HIS A 164 -11.91 3.07 -10.39
CA HIS A 164 -11.25 2.21 -11.36
C HIS A 164 -11.64 0.74 -11.22
N ASN A 165 -11.42 0.00 -12.30
CA ASN A 165 -11.76 -1.40 -12.40
C ASN A 165 -10.56 -2.28 -12.03
N LEU A 166 -10.57 -2.95 -10.87
CA LEU A 166 -9.55 -3.98 -10.61
C LEU A 166 -9.86 -5.21 -11.47
N ASP A 167 -8.86 -5.70 -12.21
CA ASP A 167 -8.88 -7.02 -12.86
C ASP A 167 -10.02 -7.31 -13.85
N PHE A 168 -10.48 -6.30 -14.61
CA PHE A 168 -11.60 -6.42 -15.55
C PHE A 168 -12.95 -6.82 -14.89
N ALA A 169 -13.04 -6.74 -13.57
CA ALA A 169 -14.23 -7.07 -12.79
C ALA A 169 -14.80 -5.80 -12.13
N ALA A 170 -15.92 -5.30 -12.68
CA ALA A 170 -16.60 -4.09 -12.21
C ALA A 170 -16.78 -4.11 -10.68
N GLY A 171 -16.25 -3.08 -9.99
CA GLY A 171 -16.77 -2.68 -8.67
C GLY A 171 -15.85 -2.82 -7.45
N ALA A 172 -14.52 -2.78 -7.60
CA ALA A 172 -13.64 -2.91 -6.44
C ALA A 172 -13.86 -1.86 -5.35
N GLY A 173 -14.27 -0.63 -5.69
CA GLY A 173 -14.61 0.42 -4.73
C GLY A 173 -13.46 0.91 -3.85
N TRP A 174 -12.33 0.20 -3.77
CA TRP A 174 -11.09 0.53 -3.08
C TRP A 174 -9.92 -0.26 -3.71
N ASP A 175 -8.68 0.18 -3.47
CA ASP A 175 -7.46 -0.46 -4.02
C ASP A 175 -6.68 -1.22 -2.92
N PRO A 176 -6.45 -2.55 -3.06
CA PRO A 176 -5.74 -3.35 -2.07
C PRO A 176 -4.24 -3.05 -1.95
N ARG A 177 -3.66 -2.31 -2.92
CA ARG A 177 -2.28 -1.81 -2.81
C ARG A 177 -2.17 -0.66 -1.82
N VAL A 178 -3.31 -0.01 -1.51
CA VAL A 178 -3.39 1.22 -0.70
C VAL A 178 -4.01 0.97 0.66
N ALA A 179 -5.06 0.16 0.74
CA ALA A 179 -5.89 0.04 1.92
C ALA A 179 -6.27 -1.41 2.25
N ASP A 180 -6.81 -1.59 3.45
CA ASP A 180 -7.21 -2.89 3.99
C ASP A 180 -8.70 -2.86 4.38
N PRO A 181 -9.53 -3.81 3.92
CA PRO A 181 -10.97 -3.76 4.11
C PRO A 181 -11.43 -4.26 5.48
N ARG A 182 -10.52 -4.74 6.35
CA ARG A 182 -10.88 -5.41 7.62
C ARG A 182 -11.50 -4.49 8.69
N GLY A 183 -11.54 -3.18 8.48
CA GLY A 183 -12.06 -2.23 9.48
C GLY A 183 -11.31 -2.31 10.82
N ARG A 184 -11.99 -1.94 11.92
CA ARG A 184 -11.45 -2.07 13.28
C ARG A 184 -11.42 -3.54 13.75
N ALA A 185 -10.27 -3.97 14.28
CA ALA A 185 -10.10 -5.33 14.80
C ALA A 185 -9.42 -5.35 16.18
N PHE A 186 -9.88 -6.22 17.06
CA PHE A 186 -9.32 -6.42 18.39
C PHE A 186 -8.39 -7.62 18.41
N THR A 187 -7.26 -7.50 19.11
CA THR A 187 -6.25 -8.53 19.21
C THR A 187 -5.89 -8.78 20.68
N PHE A 188 -5.66 -10.04 21.00
CA PHE A 188 -5.17 -10.44 22.31
C PHE A 188 -4.11 -11.53 22.12
N ARG A 189 -3.01 -11.43 22.87
CA ARG A 189 -1.89 -12.36 22.82
C ARG A 189 -1.42 -12.66 24.24
N VAL A 190 -1.20 -13.94 24.49
CA VAL A 190 -0.58 -14.46 25.71
C VAL A 190 0.71 -15.14 25.30
N ASN A 191 1.80 -14.80 25.98
CA ASN A 191 3.10 -15.45 25.79
C ASN A 191 3.64 -15.90 27.15
N TYR A 192 4.00 -17.18 27.27
CA TYR A 192 4.57 -17.74 28.49
C TYR A 192 5.91 -18.42 28.20
N LYS A 193 6.94 -18.08 28.97
CA LYS A 193 8.30 -18.64 28.84
C LYS A 193 8.56 -19.72 29.90
N PHE A 194 8.93 -20.92 29.47
CA PHE A 194 9.04 -22.09 30.35
C PHE A 194 10.41 -22.30 30.98
N PHE A 195 11.45 -21.62 30.47
CA PHE A 195 12.85 -21.81 30.84
C PHE A 195 13.58 -20.47 30.85
#